data_AF-G6YNI5-F1
#
_entry.id   AF-G6YNI5-F1
#
_cell.length_a   1.000
_cell.length_b   1.000
_cell.length_c   1.000
_cell.angle_alpha   90.00
_cell.angle_beta   90.00
_cell.angle_gamma   90.00
#
_symmetry.space_group_name_H-M   'P 1'
#
loop_
_entity.id
_entity.type
_entity.pdbx_description
1 polymer ?
#
loop_
_entity_poly.entity_id
_entity_poly.type
_entity_poly.pdbx_seq_one_letter_code
_entity_poly.pdbx_strand_id
1 'polypeptide(L)'
;MYLDEPKTRSDLKIFALLALVALAIPIIALLVPIRPAEEPLGVWFQRSGSLMTVLCLVLDLKVFSIHGRLFPSGFVSVGFDEFKEKYLPIYKGLTILLLFLTAVGTV
;
A
#
# COMPACT_ATOMS: atom_id res chain seq x y z
N MET A 1 10.30 -21.99 11.79
CA MET A 1 9.32 -21.17 11.04
C MET A 1 8.65 -20.23 12.02
N TYR A 2 8.75 -18.91 11.81
CA TYR A 2 8.21 -17.91 12.73
C TYR A 2 6.68 -17.89 12.69
N LEU A 3 6.02 -17.80 13.85
CA LEU A 3 4.57 -17.98 13.99
C LEU A 3 3.74 -16.94 13.20
N ASP A 4 4.26 -15.72 13.01
CA ASP A 4 3.56 -14.67 12.24
C ASP A 4 3.99 -14.56 10.77
N GLU A 5 4.85 -15.46 10.27
CA GLU A 5 5.20 -15.52 8.86
C GLU A 5 3.96 -15.68 7.93
N PRO A 6 3.00 -16.59 8.17
CA PRO A 6 1.84 -16.74 7.30
C PRO A 6 0.95 -15.49 7.26
N LYS A 7 0.78 -14.80 8.41
CA LYS A 7 0.01 -13.55 8.49
C LYS A 7 0.69 -12.44 7.69
N THR A 8 2.01 -12.33 7.81
CA THR A 8 2.80 -11.33 7.08
C THR A 8 2.71 -11.55 5.57
N ARG A 9 2.76 -12.81 5.10
CA ARG A 9 2.52 -13.13 3.68
C ARG A 9 1.11 -12.76 3.22
N SER A 10 0.09 -12.98 4.05
CA SER A 10 -1.28 -12.59 3.71
C SER A 10 -1.40 -11.06 3.57
N ASP A 11 -0.84 -10.31 4.51
CA ASP A 11 -0.87 -8.84 4.45
C ASP A 11 -0.11 -8.30 3.24
N LEU A 12 1.02 -8.92 2.85
CA LEU A 12 1.73 -8.56 1.62
C LEU A 12 0.90 -8.79 0.35
N LYS A 13 0.13 -9.88 0.28
CA LYS A 13 -0.78 -10.15 -0.85
C LYS A 13 -1.91 -9.12 -0.90
N ILE A 14 -2.49 -8.80 0.26
CA ILE A 14 -3.54 -7.79 0.37
C ILE A 14 -2.98 -6.41 -0.03
N PHE A 15 -1.77 -6.08 0.41
CA PHE A 15 -1.08 -4.86 0.00
C PHE A 15 -0.89 -4.81 -1.51
N ALA A 16 -0.37 -5.88 -2.13
CA ALA A 16 -0.17 -5.93 -3.57
C ALA A 16 -1.48 -5.76 -4.36
N LEU A 17 -2.56 -6.40 -3.91
CA LEU A 17 -3.87 -6.28 -4.55
C LEU A 17 -4.42 -4.86 -4.43
N LEU A 18 -4.38 -4.27 -3.24
CA LEU A 18 -4.85 -2.90 -3.00
C LEU A 18 -4.00 -1.86 -3.74
N ALA A 19 -2.69 -2.06 -3.83
CA ALA A 19 -1.79 -1.18 -4.59
C ALA A 19 -2.09 -1.21 -6.09
N LEU A 20 -2.41 -2.38 -6.63
CA LEU A 20 -2.86 -2.51 -8.02
C LEU A 20 -4.19 -1.77 -8.25
N VAL A 21 -5.15 -1.91 -7.32
CA VAL A 21 -6.42 -1.18 -7.40
C VAL A 21 -6.18 0.33 -7.31
N ALA A 22 -5.31 0.79 -6.40
CA ALA A 22 -4.98 2.19 -6.24
C ALA A 22 -4.38 2.81 -7.52
N LEU A 23 -3.54 2.08 -8.23
CA LEU A 23 -2.98 2.50 -9.52
C LEU A 23 -3.99 2.40 -10.67
N ALA A 24 -4.89 1.43 -10.64
CA ALA A 24 -5.90 1.25 -11.68
C ALA A 24 -6.89 2.42 -11.72
N ILE A 25 -7.25 3.02 -10.58
CA ILE A 25 -8.21 4.13 -10.51
C ILE A 25 -7.83 5.33 -11.40
N PRO A 26 -6.65 5.96 -11.26
CA PRO A 26 -6.27 7.09 -12.11
C PRO A 26 -6.10 6.69 -13.58
N ILE A 27 -5.64 5.46 -13.87
CA ILE A 27 -5.52 4.95 -15.24
C ILE A 27 -6.91 4.83 -15.89
N ILE A 28 -7.87 4.24 -15.18
CA ILE A 28 -9.26 4.12 -15.63
C ILE A 28 -9.89 5.51 -15.82
N ALA A 29 -9.59 6.46 -14.92
CA ALA A 29 -10.10 7.83 -15.03
C ALA A 29 -9.62 8.56 -16.30
N LEU A 30 -8.44 8.22 -16.82
CA LEU A 30 -7.90 8.76 -18.07
C LEU A 30 -8.41 8.04 -19.32
N LEU A 31 -8.61 6.72 -19.24
CA LEU A 31 -8.96 5.89 -20.40
C LEU A 31 -10.47 5.79 -20.67
N VAL A 32 -11.29 5.87 -19.61
CA VAL A 32 -12.72 5.61 -19.74
C VAL A 32 -13.49 6.91 -19.92
N PRO A 33 -14.35 7.02 -20.95
CA PRO A 33 -15.18 8.20 -21.19
C PRO A 33 -16.41 8.27 -20.26
N ILE A 34 -16.23 7.91 -18.97
CA ILE A 34 -17.24 8.10 -17.91
C ILE A 34 -17.28 9.58 -17.47
N ARG A 35 -16.26 10.36 -17.85
CA ARG A 35 -16.17 11.79 -17.54
C ARG A 35 -17.41 12.55 -18.02
N PRO A 36 -18.09 13.32 -17.16
CA PRO A 36 -19.14 14.26 -17.56
C PRO A 36 -18.61 15.26 -18.61
N ALA A 37 -19.42 15.56 -19.63
CA ALA A 37 -19.02 16.46 -20.72
C ALA A 37 -18.68 17.89 -20.24
N GLU A 38 -19.22 18.30 -19.10
CA GLU A 38 -19.08 19.63 -18.53
C GLU A 38 -17.81 19.81 -17.67
N GLU A 39 -17.09 18.72 -17.35
CA GLU A 39 -15.91 18.78 -16.48
C GLU A 39 -14.58 18.80 -17.25
N PRO A 40 -13.66 19.75 -16.95
CA PRO A 40 -12.31 19.72 -17.48
C PRO A 40 -11.58 18.43 -17.08
N LEU A 41 -10.78 17.88 -18.00
CA LEU A 41 -10.04 16.62 -17.79
C LEU A 41 -9.15 16.67 -16.53
N GLY A 42 -8.50 17.81 -16.27
CA GLY A 42 -7.65 17.99 -15.09
C GLY A 42 -8.42 17.89 -13.77
N VAL A 43 -9.64 18.42 -13.70
CA VAL A 43 -10.49 18.35 -12.49
C VAL A 43 -10.98 16.92 -12.25
N TRP A 44 -11.32 16.20 -13.32
CA TRP A 44 -11.71 14.79 -13.26
C TRP A 44 -10.55 13.89 -12.80
N PHE A 45 -9.35 14.12 -13.33
CA PHE A 45 -8.13 13.41 -12.91
C PHE A 45 -7.82 13.67 -11.44
N GLN A 46 -7.89 14.93 -10.98
CA GLN A 46 -7.63 15.30 -9.59
C GLN A 46 -8.58 14.59 -8.59
N ARG A 47 -9.85 14.39 -8.97
CA ARG A 47 -10.79 13.60 -8.16
C ARG A 47 -10.36 12.15 -8.02
N SER A 48 -9.88 11.54 -9.09
CA SER A 48 -9.36 10.16 -9.05
C SER A 48 -8.13 10.02 -8.15
N GLY A 49 -7.30 11.07 -8.08
CA GLY A 49 -6.17 11.17 -7.14
C GLY A 49 -6.62 11.06 -5.68
N SER A 50 -7.71 11.74 -5.29
CA SER A 50 -8.24 11.65 -3.91
C SER A 50 -8.65 10.22 -3.51
N LEU A 51 -9.25 9.45 -4.43
CA LEU A 51 -9.56 8.03 -4.21
C LEU A 51 -8.29 7.18 -4.04
N MET A 52 -7.28 7.43 -4.87
CA MET A 52 -5.98 6.78 -4.76
C MET A 52 -5.32 7.08 -3.39
N THR A 53 -5.37 8.32 -2.91
CA THR A 53 -4.85 8.71 -1.59
C THR A 53 -5.55 7.99 -0.45
N VAL A 54 -6.89 7.85 -0.50
CA VAL A 54 -7.64 7.09 0.51
C VAL A 54 -7.22 5.62 0.53
N LEU A 55 -7.01 5.00 -0.64
CA LEU A 55 -6.48 3.63 -0.71
C LEU A 55 -5.04 3.53 -0.20
N CYS A 56 -4.22 4.56 -0.42
CA CYS A 56 -2.87 4.62 0.15
C CYS A 56 -2.90 4.67 1.68
N LEU A 57 -3.86 5.38 2.30
CA LEU A 57 -4.05 5.33 3.76
C LEU A 57 -4.41 3.91 4.25
N VAL A 58 -5.27 3.19 3.53
CA VAL A 58 -5.60 1.79 3.87
C VAL A 58 -4.38 0.88 3.75
N LEU A 59 -3.55 1.08 2.72
CA LEU A 59 -2.27 0.38 2.56
C LEU A 59 -1.30 0.69 3.71
N ASP A 60 -1.28 1.94 4.19
CA ASP A 60 -0.41 2.35 5.29
C ASP A 60 -0.76 1.63 6.60
N LEU A 61 -2.05 1.45 6.88
CA LEU A 61 -2.51 0.65 8.03
C LEU A 61 -2.02 -0.81 7.95
N LYS A 62 -1.91 -1.38 6.74
CA LYS A 62 -1.36 -2.73 6.55
C LYS A 62 0.14 -2.78 6.75
N VAL A 63 0.87 -1.79 6.23
CA VAL A 63 2.32 -1.63 6.47
C VAL A 63 2.60 -1.45 7.96
N PHE A 64 1.77 -0.68 8.66
CA PHE A 64 1.85 -0.50 10.11
C PHE A 64 1.62 -1.81 10.89
N SER A 65 0.68 -2.66 10.44
CA SER A 65 0.53 -4.00 11.03
C SER A 65 1.76 -4.89 10.82
N ILE A 66 2.48 -4.75 9.70
CA ILE A 66 3.73 -5.48 9.45
C ILE A 66 4.84 -4.91 10.35
N HIS A 67 4.90 -3.58 10.50
CA HIS A 67 5.84 -2.91 11.41
C HIS A 67 5.71 -3.43 12.84
N GLY A 68 4.49 -3.55 13.37
CA GLY A 68 4.25 -4.09 14.72
C GLY A 68 4.78 -5.52 14.93
N ARG A 69 4.89 -6.32 13.87
CA ARG A 69 5.46 -7.67 13.91
C ARG A 69 6.98 -7.70 13.73
N LEU A 70 7.53 -6.72 13.03
CA LEU A 70 8.98 -6.56 12.84
C LEU A 70 9.67 -5.90 14.03
N PHE A 71 8.93 -5.10 14.79
CA PHE A 71 9.41 -4.39 15.98
C PHE A 71 8.50 -4.68 17.20
N PRO A 72 8.39 -5.96 17.62
CA PRO A 72 7.59 -6.31 18.78
C PRO A 72 8.25 -5.77 20.06
N SER A 73 7.43 -5.30 21.01
CA SER A 73 7.89 -4.94 22.35
C SER A 73 7.90 -6.18 23.25
N GLY A 74 9.06 -6.81 23.46
CA GLY A 74 9.23 -7.92 24.40
C GLY A 74 10.02 -9.10 23.87
N PHE A 75 9.82 -10.27 24.49
CA PHE A 75 10.48 -11.52 24.09
C PHE A 75 9.93 -12.03 22.76
N VAL A 76 10.83 -12.35 21.83
CA VAL A 76 10.52 -12.90 20.51
C VAL A 76 10.76 -14.40 20.46
N SER A 77 9.98 -15.12 19.66
CA SER A 77 10.14 -16.57 19.51
C SER A 77 11.36 -16.92 18.66
N VAL A 78 11.82 -18.17 18.78
CA VAL A 78 12.90 -18.75 17.96
C VAL A 78 12.60 -18.56 16.46
N GLY A 79 13.60 -18.10 15.69
CA GLY A 79 13.46 -17.81 14.25
C GLY A 79 12.97 -16.39 13.92
N PHE A 80 12.90 -15.48 14.90
CA PHE A 80 12.60 -14.08 14.67
C PHE A 80 13.68 -13.36 13.86
N ASP A 81 14.96 -13.66 14.10
CA ASP A 81 16.06 -13.00 13.38
C ASP A 81 16.02 -13.31 11.88
N GLU A 82 15.80 -14.58 11.51
CA GLU A 82 15.58 -15.00 10.11
C GLU A 82 14.35 -14.33 9.48
N PHE A 83 13.25 -14.22 10.25
CA PHE A 83 12.05 -13.53 9.79
C PHE A 83 12.33 -12.04 9.55
N LYS A 84 12.98 -11.38 10.50
CA LYS A 84 13.29 -9.95 10.42
C LYS A 84 14.21 -9.66 9.24
N GLU A 85 15.28 -10.43 9.07
CA GLU A 85 16.23 -10.25 7.98
C GLU A 85 15.56 -10.39 6.59
N LYS A 86 14.61 -11.33 6.48
CA LYS A 86 13.85 -11.56 5.24
C LYS A 86 12.82 -10.47 4.93
N TYR A 87 12.05 -10.02 5.92
CA TYR A 87 10.90 -9.12 5.69
C TYR A 87 11.21 -7.63 5.92
N LEU A 88 12.30 -7.29 6.61
CA LEU A 88 12.74 -5.90 6.80
C LEU A 88 13.04 -5.15 5.48
N PRO A 89 13.79 -5.72 4.50
CA PRO A 89 14.03 -5.02 3.24
C PRO A 89 12.73 -4.86 2.43
N ILE A 90 11.83 -5.87 2.48
CA ILE A 90 10.52 -5.82 1.84
C ILE A 90 9.69 -4.68 2.44
N TYR A 91 9.60 -4.62 3.77
CA TYR A 91 8.90 -3.55 4.50
C TYR A 91 9.40 -2.17 4.09
N LYS A 92 10.73 -1.94 4.10
CA LYS A 92 11.31 -0.65 3.69
C LYS A 92 10.93 -0.27 2.25
N GLY A 93 10.98 -1.24 1.33
CA GLY A 93 10.57 -1.03 -0.06
C GLY A 93 9.09 -0.63 -0.19
N LEU A 94 8.21 -1.29 0.56
CA LEU A 94 6.77 -0.99 0.56
C LEU A 94 6.48 0.40 1.12
N THR A 95 7.15 0.82 2.20
CA THR A 95 6.98 2.16 2.76
C THR A 95 7.41 3.25 1.76
N ILE A 96 8.53 3.07 1.07
CA ILE A 96 8.99 4.03 0.04
C ILE A 96 8.02 4.07 -1.14
N LEU A 97 7.58 2.90 -1.63
CA LEU A 97 6.58 2.81 -2.69
C LEU A 97 5.29 3.52 -2.29
N LEU A 98 4.83 3.32 -1.06
CA LEU A 98 3.60 3.91 -0.55
C LEU A 98 3.71 5.42 -0.42
N LEU A 99 4.85 5.93 0.05
CA LEU A 99 5.13 7.37 0.07
C LEU A 99 5.03 7.97 -1.34
N PHE A 100 5.62 7.29 -2.33
CA PHE A 100 5.57 7.74 -3.72
C PHE A 100 4.14 7.73 -4.29
N LEU A 101 3.41 6.63 -4.09
CA LEU A 101 2.00 6.52 -4.49
C LEU A 101 1.14 7.60 -3.84
N THR A 102 1.35 7.87 -2.55
CA THR A 102 0.60 8.90 -1.82
C THR A 102 0.90 10.28 -2.38
N ALA A 103 2.18 10.59 -2.64
CA ALA A 103 2.58 11.85 -3.26
C ALA A 103 1.91 12.00 -4.63
N VAL A 104 2.00 10.98 -5.51
CA VAL A 104 1.37 10.99 -6.84
C VAL A 104 -0.15 11.16 -6.75
N GLY A 105 -0.82 10.52 -5.78
CA GLY A 105 -2.27 10.68 -5.60
C GLY A 105 -2.69 12.10 -5.17
N THR A 106 -1.77 12.89 -4.62
CA THR A 106 -2.04 14.27 -4.17
C THR A 106 -1.73 15.36 -5.20
N VAL A 107 -0.99 15.04 -6.28
CA VAL A 107 -0.65 16.00 -7.36
C VAL A 107 -1.64 15.87 -8.51
#